data_AF-A0A6F8UR04-F1
#
_entry.id   AF-A0A6F8UR04-F1
#
_cell.length_a   1.000
_cell.length_b   1.000
_cell.length_c   1.000
_cell.angle_alpha   90.00
_cell.angle_beta   90.00
_cell.angle_gamma   90.00
#
_symmetry.space_group_name_H-M   'P 1'
#
loop_
_entity.id
_entity.type
_entity.pdbx_description
1 polymer ?
#
loop_
_entity_poly.entity_id
_entity_poly.type
_entity_poly.pdbx_seq_one_letter_code
_entity_poly.pdbx_strand_id
1 'polypeptide(L)'
;MSENVTQLFPQAEASSSEQPAPVLPVEQHIVGAALAADQLRRTAEGLCYALRCTPRNVAMFDSLENDLWLAWTSLAENYRNYRHVLDCKGQA
;
A
#
# COMPACT_ATOMS: atom_id res chain seq x y z
N MET A 1 43.22 39.51 -22.48
CA MET A 1 43.90 38.23 -22.30
C MET A 1 43.03 37.37 -21.42
N SER A 2 42.67 36.19 -21.95
CA SER A 2 42.18 34.99 -21.28
C SER A 2 40.89 35.07 -20.47
N GLU A 3 39.82 34.70 -21.17
CA GLU A 3 38.63 34.03 -20.68
C GLU A 3 39.01 32.81 -19.83
N ASN A 4 38.27 32.53 -18.76
CA ASN A 4 38.22 31.17 -18.23
C ASN A 4 36.78 30.82 -17.87
N VAL A 5 36.22 30.01 -18.77
CA VAL A 5 34.88 29.43 -18.77
C VAL A 5 34.84 28.33 -17.70
N THR A 6 34.10 28.55 -16.62
CA THR A 6 33.70 27.46 -15.71
C THR A 6 32.25 27.10 -16.01
N GLN A 7 32.13 26.14 -16.93
CA GLN A 7 31.15 25.04 -17.01
C GLN A 7 29.81 25.24 -16.26
N LEU A 8 28.70 25.44 -16.98
CA LEU A 8 27.81 24.40 -17.54
C LEU A 8 27.02 23.61 -16.48
N PHE A 9 25.81 24.09 -16.19
CA PHE A 9 24.57 23.30 -16.01
C PHE A 9 24.41 22.40 -14.76
N PRO A 10 23.16 22.07 -14.38
CA PRO A 10 22.66 22.13 -13.01
C PRO A 10 23.00 20.89 -12.19
N GLN A 11 23.15 21.08 -10.87
CA GLN A 11 22.97 19.99 -9.92
C GLN A 11 21.52 19.47 -10.07
N ALA A 12 21.35 18.47 -10.92
CA ALA A 12 20.35 17.46 -10.70
C ALA A 12 20.72 16.79 -9.37
N GLU A 13 20.13 17.27 -8.27
CA GLU A 13 20.01 16.46 -7.09
C GLU A 13 19.32 15.18 -7.55
N ALA A 14 20.09 14.11 -7.63
CA ALA A 14 19.59 12.77 -7.77
C ALA A 14 18.62 12.56 -6.61
N SER A 15 17.33 12.68 -6.89
CA SER A 15 16.26 12.16 -6.05
C SER A 15 16.36 10.64 -6.11
N SER A 16 17.42 10.10 -5.50
CA SER A 16 17.57 8.68 -5.25
C SER A 16 16.64 8.36 -4.10
N SER A 17 15.36 8.21 -4.41
CA SER A 17 14.46 7.42 -3.58
C SER A 17 14.93 5.97 -3.71
N GLU A 18 15.95 5.59 -2.94
CA GLU A 18 16.24 4.18 -2.65
C GLU A 18 15.08 3.65 -1.81
N GLN A 19 13.96 3.42 -2.48
CA GLN A 19 12.85 2.72 -1.91
C GLN A 19 13.21 1.23 -1.97
N PRO A 20 13.16 0.51 -0.85
CA PRO A 20 13.65 -0.86 -0.76
C PRO A 20 13.00 -1.73 -1.84
N ALA A 21 13.80 -2.61 -2.43
CA ALA A 21 13.33 -3.56 -3.43
C ALA A 21 12.11 -4.33 -2.88
N PRO A 22 11.08 -4.55 -3.71
CA PRO A 22 9.87 -5.23 -3.28
C PRO A 22 10.20 -6.64 -2.78
N VAL A 23 9.68 -6.98 -1.59
CA VAL A 23 10.08 -8.17 -0.83
C VAL A 23 9.55 -9.48 -1.45
N LEU A 24 8.48 -9.41 -2.25
CA LEU A 24 7.81 -10.58 -2.81
C LEU A 24 7.63 -10.47 -4.34
N PRO A 25 7.50 -11.59 -5.06
CA PRO A 25 7.06 -11.62 -6.46
C PRO A 25 5.71 -10.93 -6.66
N VAL A 26 5.49 -10.34 -7.84
CA VAL A 26 4.26 -9.60 -8.22
C VAL A 26 3.01 -10.41 -7.94
N GLU A 27 3.05 -11.71 -8.27
CA GLU A 27 1.95 -12.64 -8.13
C GLU A 27 1.48 -12.74 -6.67
N GLN A 28 2.42 -12.67 -5.73
CA GLN A 28 2.10 -12.75 -4.29
C GLN A 28 1.44 -11.46 -3.80
N HIS A 29 1.79 -10.30 -4.35
CA HIS A 29 1.10 -9.05 -4.03
C HIS A 29 -0.32 -9.00 -4.59
N ILE A 30 -0.56 -9.57 -5.78
CA ILE A 30 -1.91 -9.69 -6.35
C ILE A 30 -2.78 -10.60 -5.48
N VAL A 31 -2.25 -11.78 -5.10
CA VAL A 31 -2.96 -12.73 -4.23
C VAL A 31 -3.22 -12.12 -2.85
N GLY A 32 -2.22 -11.45 -2.27
CA GLY A 32 -2.34 -10.74 -1.00
C GLY A 32 -3.42 -9.65 -1.03
N ALA A 33 -3.44 -8.83 -2.09
CA ALA A 33 -4.49 -7.83 -2.30
C ALA A 33 -5.89 -8.48 -2.43
N ALA A 34 -6.02 -9.57 -3.19
CA ALA A 34 -7.29 -10.26 -3.35
C ALA A 34 -7.82 -10.82 -2.01
N LEU A 35 -6.94 -11.40 -1.19
CA LEU A 35 -7.29 -11.91 0.14
C LEU A 35 -7.68 -10.77 1.10
N ALA A 36 -6.92 -9.67 1.11
CA ALA A 36 -7.24 -8.50 1.92
C ALA A 36 -8.57 -7.85 1.50
N ALA A 37 -8.88 -7.80 0.21
CA ALA A 37 -10.16 -7.31 -0.31
C ALA A 37 -11.34 -8.21 0.11
N ASP A 38 -11.20 -9.53 0.06
CA ASP A 38 -12.25 -10.44 0.52
C ASP A 38 -12.45 -10.35 2.05
N GLN A 39 -11.35 -10.23 2.81
CA GLN A 39 -11.44 -9.98 4.25
C GLN A 39 -12.17 -8.66 4.55
N LEU A 40 -11.81 -7.58 3.85
CA LEU A 40 -12.46 -6.28 4.00
C LEU A 40 -13.97 -6.37 3.72
N ARG A 41 -14.36 -7.07 2.66
CA ARG A 41 -15.78 -7.30 2.31
C ARG A 41 -16.51 -8.02 3.43
N ARG A 42 -15.95 -9.14 3.93
CA ARG A 42 -16.56 -9.93 5.02
C ARG A 42 -16.70 -9.12 6.31
N THR A 43 -15.68 -8.37 6.69
CA THR A 43 -15.72 -7.52 7.90
C THR A 43 -16.75 -6.40 7.75
N ALA A 44 -16.84 -5.76 6.58
CA ALA A 44 -17.84 -4.75 6.31
C ALA A 44 -19.28 -5.29 6.35
N GLU A 45 -19.50 -6.50 5.82
CA GLU A 45 -20.78 -7.22 5.94
C GLU A 45 -21.12 -7.52 7.41
N GLY A 46 -20.14 -7.99 8.18
CA GLY A 46 -20.27 -8.23 9.62
C GLY A 46 -20.63 -6.97 10.41
N LEU A 47 -19.99 -5.84 10.10
CA LEU A 47 -20.30 -4.55 10.68
C LEU A 47 -21.71 -4.08 10.32
N CYS A 48 -22.11 -4.21 9.06
CA CYS A 48 -23.47 -3.88 8.62
C CYS A 48 -24.52 -4.72 9.35
N TYR A 49 -24.27 -6.01 9.53
CA TYR A 49 -25.15 -6.89 10.27
C TYR A 49 -25.22 -6.50 11.76
N ALA A 50 -24.07 -6.25 12.39
CA ALA A 50 -24.00 -5.80 13.77
C ALA A 50 -24.77 -4.50 14.00
N LEU A 51 -24.60 -3.50 13.13
CA LEU A 51 -25.31 -2.23 13.22
C LEU A 51 -26.84 -2.39 13.10
N ARG A 52 -27.33 -3.42 12.41
CA ARG A 52 -28.76 -3.65 12.16
C ARG A 52 -29.43 -4.57 13.17
N CYS A 53 -28.73 -5.61 13.61
CA CYS A 53 -29.36 -6.79 14.20
C CYS A 53 -28.92 -7.08 15.64
N THR A 54 -27.84 -6.47 16.14
CA THR A 54 -27.33 -6.78 17.49
C THR A 54 -27.52 -5.61 18.45
N PRO A 55 -27.76 -5.90 19.75
CA PRO A 55 -27.70 -4.86 20.77
C PRO A 55 -26.32 -4.20 20.75
N ARG A 56 -26.27 -2.88 21.02
CA ARG A 56 -25.02 -2.13 20.95
C ARG A 56 -23.99 -2.71 21.91
N ASN A 57 -22.99 -3.39 21.35
CA ASN A 57 -21.83 -3.90 22.08
C ASN A 57 -20.59 -3.16 21.55
N VAL A 58 -20.13 -2.18 22.33
CA VAL A 58 -19.01 -1.29 21.95
C VAL A 58 -17.75 -2.10 21.63
N ALA A 59 -17.40 -3.09 22.46
CA ALA A 59 -16.20 -3.90 22.24
C ALA A 59 -16.24 -4.70 20.93
N MET A 60 -17.44 -5.16 20.52
CA MET A 60 -17.61 -5.84 19.24
C MET A 60 -17.46 -4.87 18.06
N PHE A 61 -18.00 -3.64 18.17
CA PHE A 61 -17.83 -2.61 17.15
C PHE A 61 -16.37 -2.19 17.02
N ASP A 62 -15.67 -1.96 18.13
CA ASP A 62 -14.25 -1.60 18.12
C ASP A 62 -13.39 -2.68 17.44
N SER A 63 -13.68 -3.96 17.71
CA SER A 63 -13.00 -5.08 17.04
C SER A 63 -13.27 -5.10 15.54
N LEU A 64 -14.53 -4.95 15.13
CA LEU A 64 -14.91 -4.94 13.71
C LEU A 64 -14.30 -3.74 12.96
N GLU A 65 -14.25 -2.57 13.61
CA GLU A 65 -13.60 -1.39 13.06
C GLU A 65 -12.09 -1.61 12.89
N ASN A 66 -11.43 -2.15 13.92
CA ASN A 66 -10.00 -2.46 13.85
C ASN A 66 -9.68 -3.49 12.74
N ASP A 67 -10.48 -4.55 12.64
CA ASP A 67 -10.32 -5.56 11.59
C ASP A 67 -10.53 -4.96 10.19
N LEU A 68 -11.43 -4.00 10.05
CA LEU A 68 -11.69 -3.29 8.80
C LEU A 68 -10.51 -2.40 8.41
N TRP A 69 -9.93 -1.68 9.39
CA TRP A 69 -8.71 -0.90 9.18
C TRP A 69 -7.52 -1.76 8.79
N LEU A 70 -7.31 -2.90 9.46
CA LEU A 70 -6.21 -3.83 9.15
C LEU A 70 -6.35 -4.43 7.74
N ALA A 71 -7.56 -4.81 7.35
CA ALA A 71 -7.81 -5.32 6.00
C ALA A 71 -7.58 -4.24 4.94
N TRP A 72 -8.01 -3.00 5.21
CA TRP A 72 -7.80 -1.87 4.32
C TRP A 72 -6.31 -1.52 4.15
N THR A 73 -5.55 -1.43 5.24
CA THR A 73 -4.11 -1.14 5.17
C THR A 73 -3.36 -2.25 4.45
N SER A 74 -3.67 -3.51 4.72
CA SER A 74 -3.08 -4.65 4.02
C SER A 74 -3.37 -4.63 2.52
N LEU A 75 -4.59 -4.29 2.11
CA LEU A 75 -4.95 -4.12 0.71
C LEU A 75 -4.14 -2.98 0.05
N ALA A 76 -4.07 -1.82 0.71
CA ALA A 76 -3.36 -0.66 0.22
C ALA A 76 -1.85 -0.93 0.08
N GLU A 77 -1.24 -1.63 1.03
CA GLU A 77 0.17 -2.03 0.98
C GLU A 77 0.44 -3.00 -0.16
N ASN A 78 -0.38 -4.04 -0.32
CA ASN A 78 -0.23 -4.97 -1.43
C ASN A 78 -0.41 -4.29 -2.78
N TYR A 79 -1.36 -3.36 -2.91
CA TYR A 79 -1.52 -2.56 -4.12
C TYR A 79 -0.31 -1.66 -4.40
N ARG A 80 0.23 -0.99 -3.36
CA ARG A 80 1.41 -0.14 -3.49
C ARG A 80 2.63 -0.95 -3.91
N ASN A 81 2.83 -2.12 -3.30
CA ASN A 81 3.94 -3.01 -3.62
C ASN A 81 3.81 -3.57 -5.04
N TYR A 82 2.61 -4.00 -5.44
CA TYR A 82 2.31 -4.38 -6.82
C TYR A 82 2.69 -3.27 -7.82
N ARG A 83 2.24 -2.04 -7.53
CA ARG A 83 2.52 -0.88 -8.38
C ARG A 83 4.02 -0.59 -8.47
N HIS A 84 4.72 -0.69 -7.34
CA HIS A 84 6.17 -0.54 -7.30
C HIS A 84 6.88 -1.56 -8.20
N VAL A 85 6.51 -2.85 -8.13
CA VAL A 85 7.15 -3.86 -9.01
C VAL A 85 6.87 -3.56 -10.49
N LEU A 86 5.66 -3.11 -10.84
CA LEU A 86 5.36 -2.71 -12.22
C LEU A 86 6.17 -1.50 -12.68
N ASP A 87 6.33 -0.50 -11.82
CA ASP A 87 7.06 0.73 -12.13
C ASP A 87 8.59 0.47 -12.21
N CYS A 88 9.10 -0.51 -11.44
CA CYS A 88 10.49 -0.96 -11.49
C CYS A 88 10.89 -1.76 -12.75
N LYS A 89 9.94 -2.14 -13.63
CA LYS A 89 10.15 -2.78 -14.95
C LYS A 89 11.50 -3.54 -15.16
N GLY A 90 11.81 -4.52 -14.31
CA GLY A 90 12.92 -5.46 -14.55
C GLY A 90 14.33 -5.00 -14.15
N GLN A 91 14.49 -4.26 -13.04
CA GLN A 91 15.82 -4.08 -12.40
C GLN A 91 16.26 -5.30 -11.56
N ALA A 92 16.00 -6.52 -12.04
CA ALA A 92 16.52 -7.77 -11.47
C ALA A 92 17.68 -8.30 -12.33
#